data_AF-A0A9D7RR64-F1
#
_entry.id   AF-A0A9D7RR64-F1
#
_cell.length_a   1.000
_cell.length_b   1.000
_cell.length_c   1.000
_cell.angle_alpha   90.00
_cell.angle_beta   90.00
_cell.angle_gamma   90.00
#
_symmetry.space_group_name_H-M   'P 1'
#
loop_
_entity.id
_entity.type
_entity.pdbx_description
1 polymer ?
#
loop_
_entity_poly.entity_id
_entity_poly.type
_entity_poly.pdbx_seq_one_letter_code
_entity_poly.pdbx_strand_id
1 'polypeptide(L)'
;MALQHVRLDQQNPIAVLSGSSMPRLEFRQALFRTEAPGWQRRLYPAALVITTSAFDVRDRTLAKDHQSMRFSLLYDATWPDPVFLRIQRWPYRPLELRKDVPVVYWTVELRLRDLRLGPDEWVELAFLG
;
A
#
# COMPACT_ATOMS: atom_id res chain seq x y z
N MET A 1 0.64 -15.45 -9.13
CA MET A 1 0.65 -14.35 -8.15
C MET A 1 -0.30 -14.74 -7.04
N ALA A 2 0.19 -14.74 -5.81
CA ALA A 2 -0.60 -15.11 -4.64
C ALA A 2 -1.31 -13.87 -4.09
N LEU A 3 -2.47 -14.07 -3.47
CA LEU A 3 -3.13 -13.00 -2.72
C LEU A 3 -2.36 -12.77 -1.42
N GLN A 4 -1.95 -11.52 -1.20
CA GLN A 4 -1.25 -11.09 0.00
C GLN A 4 -2.11 -10.07 0.75
N HIS A 5 -2.04 -10.13 2.07
CA HIS A 5 -2.70 -9.19 2.98
C HIS A 5 -1.65 -8.49 3.82
N VAL A 6 -1.73 -7.17 3.89
CA VAL A 6 -0.86 -6.33 4.71
C VAL A 6 -1.74 -5.47 5.60
N ARG A 7 -1.47 -5.50 6.91
CA ARG A 7 -2.13 -4.62 7.88
C ARG A 7 -1.19 -3.48 8.27
N LEU A 8 -1.71 -2.27 8.24
CA LEU A 8 -1.10 -1.06 8.77
C LEU A 8 -1.92 -0.61 9.98
N ASP A 9 -1.26 -0.33 11.08
CA ASP A 9 -1.87 0.16 12.31
C ASP A 9 -1.00 1.28 12.93
N GLN A 10 -1.36 1.77 14.11
CA GLN A 10 -0.58 2.83 14.75
C GLN A 10 0.85 2.41 15.10
N GLN A 11 1.06 1.13 15.46
CA GLN A 11 2.36 0.59 15.87
C GLN A 11 3.21 0.22 14.65
N ASN A 12 2.56 -0.23 13.58
CA ASN A 12 3.13 -0.65 12.31
C ASN A 12 2.54 0.21 11.17
N PRO A 13 2.87 1.51 11.11
CA PRO A 13 2.29 2.41 10.11
C PRO A 13 2.88 2.21 8.71
N ILE A 14 3.90 1.37 8.60
CA ILE A 14 4.66 1.08 7.39
C ILE A 14 4.82 -0.44 7.28
N ALA A 15 4.51 -0.98 6.11
CA ALA A 15 4.83 -2.35 5.76
C ALA A 15 5.93 -2.36 4.71
N VAL A 16 6.92 -3.23 4.89
CA VAL A 16 8.03 -3.42 3.95
C VAL A 16 8.02 -4.85 3.46
N LEU A 17 7.99 -5.01 2.14
CA LEU A 17 8.07 -6.28 1.44
C LEU A 17 9.38 -6.31 0.66
N SER A 18 10.04 -7.46 0.61
CA SER A 18 11.27 -7.64 -0.18
C SER A 18 11.15 -8.82 -1.13
N GLY A 19 11.86 -8.76 -2.25
CA GLY A 19 11.86 -9.81 -3.24
C GLY A 19 13.07 -9.75 -4.17
N SER A 20 13.41 -10.89 -4.77
CA SER A 20 14.50 -11.02 -5.74
C SER A 20 14.12 -10.54 -7.15
N SER A 21 12.84 -10.22 -7.37
CA SER A 21 12.32 -9.77 -8.66
C SER A 21 11.57 -8.46 -8.53
N MET A 22 11.48 -7.72 -9.64
CA MET A 22 10.77 -6.45 -9.69
C MET A 22 9.31 -6.63 -9.26
N PRO A 23 8.84 -5.87 -8.27
CA PRO A 23 7.51 -6.06 -7.72
C PRO A 23 6.44 -5.79 -8.78
N ARG A 24 5.48 -6.70 -8.87
CA ARG A 24 4.24 -6.51 -9.64
C ARG A 24 3.10 -6.51 -8.64
N LEU A 25 2.57 -5.34 -8.33
CA LEU A 25 1.49 -5.19 -7.36
C LEU A 25 0.19 -4.95 -8.09
N GLU A 26 -0.78 -5.84 -7.90
CA GLU A 26 -2.16 -5.62 -8.34
C GLU A 26 -3.07 -5.51 -7.13
N PHE A 27 -3.29 -4.28 -6.68
CA PHE A 27 -4.16 -4.01 -5.53
C PHE A 27 -5.60 -4.41 -5.84
N ARG A 28 -6.18 -5.14 -4.89
CA ARG A 28 -7.53 -5.68 -4.98
C ARG A 28 -8.48 -4.92 -4.08
N GLN A 29 -8.08 -4.73 -2.83
CA GLN A 29 -8.94 -4.19 -1.79
C GLN A 29 -8.12 -3.43 -0.77
N ALA A 30 -8.79 -2.49 -0.11
CA ALA A 30 -8.30 -1.85 1.08
C ALA A 30 -9.48 -1.74 2.05
N LEU A 31 -9.24 -1.94 3.34
CA LEU A 31 -10.24 -1.90 4.41
C LEU A 31 -9.73 -0.99 5.51
N PHE A 32 -10.44 0.10 5.83
CA PHE A 32 -10.17 0.91 7.01
C PHE A 32 -11.15 0.55 8.11
N ARG A 33 -10.65 0.00 9.21
CA ARG A 33 -11.43 -0.30 10.41
C ARG A 33 -11.29 0.84 11.41
N THR A 34 -12.42 1.42 11.78
CA THR A 34 -12.53 2.43 12.83
C THR A 34 -13.91 2.34 13.48
N GLU A 35 -13.99 2.77 14.74
CA GLU A 35 -15.24 3.03 15.46
C GLU A 35 -15.46 4.53 15.68
N ALA A 36 -14.46 5.36 15.33
CA ALA A 36 -14.52 6.79 15.54
C ALA A 36 -15.49 7.44 14.54
N PRO A 37 -16.43 8.28 15.01
CA PRO A 37 -17.33 9.00 14.12
C PRO A 37 -16.57 10.01 13.24
N GLY A 38 -17.19 10.42 12.14
CA GLY A 38 -16.59 11.41 11.22
C GLY A 38 -15.39 10.88 10.44
N TRP A 39 -15.20 9.56 10.43
CA TRP A 39 -14.14 8.89 9.69
C TRP A 39 -14.15 9.24 8.20
N GLN A 40 -15.31 9.59 7.62
CA GLN A 40 -15.46 9.98 6.21
C GLN A 40 -14.56 11.16 5.86
N ARG A 41 -14.52 12.16 6.76
CA ARG A 41 -13.72 13.38 6.58
C ARG A 41 -12.22 13.10 6.66
N ARG A 42 -11.82 12.09 7.45
CA ARG A 42 -10.43 11.66 7.60
C ARG A 42 -9.95 10.86 6.38
N LEU A 43 -10.85 10.14 5.73
CA LEU A 43 -10.54 9.40 4.51
C LEU A 43 -10.48 10.27 3.26
N TYR A 44 -11.18 11.39 3.23
CA TYR A 44 -11.19 12.32 2.08
C TYR A 44 -9.78 12.76 1.63
N PRO A 45 -8.85 13.16 2.52
CA PRO A 45 -7.48 13.50 2.12
C PRO A 45 -6.54 12.27 2.03
N ALA A 46 -6.96 11.09 2.48
CA ALA A 46 -6.09 9.94 2.68
C ALA A 46 -5.51 9.38 1.37
N ALA A 47 -4.29 8.86 1.46
CA ALA A 47 -3.64 8.18 0.35
C ALA A 47 -2.74 7.03 0.81
N LEU A 48 -2.56 6.04 -0.06
CA LEU A 48 -1.49 5.04 0.04
C LEU A 48 -0.28 5.61 -0.66
N VAL A 49 0.87 5.58 0.00
CA VAL A 49 2.15 5.86 -0.65
C VAL A 49 2.90 4.55 -0.77
N ILE A 50 3.32 4.27 -1.99
CA ILE A 50 4.08 3.09 -2.36
C ILE A 50 5.47 3.58 -2.77
N THR A 51 6.50 3.15 -2.05
CA THR A 51 7.88 3.41 -2.41
C THR A 51 8.51 2.13 -2.90
N THR A 52 8.91 2.10 -4.17
CA THR A 52 9.64 0.95 -4.75
C THR A 52 11.12 1.30 -4.81
N SER A 53 11.98 0.43 -4.29
CA SER A 53 13.43 0.64 -4.31
C SER A 53 14.14 -0.61 -4.86
N ALA A 54 15.17 -0.39 -5.67
CA ALA A 54 16.04 -1.45 -6.20
C ALA A 54 17.45 -1.31 -5.59
N PHE A 55 18.08 -2.43 -5.25
CA PHE A 55 19.37 -2.45 -4.54
C PHE A 55 20.40 -3.35 -5.22
N ASP A 56 21.68 -3.02 -5.03
CA ASP A 56 22.80 -3.90 -5.39
C ASP A 56 23.24 -4.82 -4.24
N VAL A 57 24.30 -5.60 -4.47
CA VAL A 57 24.89 -6.53 -3.48
C VAL A 57 25.49 -5.84 -2.25
N ARG A 58 25.65 -4.51 -2.26
CA ARG A 58 26.18 -3.71 -1.14
C ARG A 58 25.09 -2.86 -0.47
N ASP A 59 23.82 -3.20 -0.68
CA ASP A 59 22.66 -2.45 -0.20
C ASP A 59 22.59 -1.00 -0.69
N ARG A 60 23.28 -0.66 -1.79
CA ARG A 60 23.18 0.69 -2.37
C ARG A 60 21.88 0.78 -3.18
N THR A 61 21.11 1.82 -2.93
CA THR A 61 19.91 2.13 -3.72
C THR A 61 20.30 2.52 -5.14
N LEU A 62 19.92 1.71 -6.12
CA LEU A 62 20.17 1.94 -7.54
C LEU A 62 19.08 2.80 -8.16
N ALA A 63 17.85 2.64 -7.70
CA ALA A 63 16.71 3.45 -8.10
C ALA A 63 15.63 3.42 -7.03
N LYS A 64 14.81 4.48 -7.02
CA LYS A 64 13.71 4.65 -6.08
C LYS A 64 12.58 5.42 -6.76
N ASP A 65 11.38 4.91 -6.65
CA ASP A 65 10.16 5.57 -7.13
C ASP A 65 9.12 5.68 -6.03
N HIS A 66 8.33 6.75 -6.08
CA HIS A 66 7.32 7.10 -5.11
C HIS A 66 5.99 7.34 -5.82
N GLN A 67 5.05 6.41 -5.65
CA GLN A 67 3.70 6.55 -6.15
C GLN A 67 2.74 6.84 -5.01
N SER A 68 2.02 7.96 -5.11
CA SER A 68 0.95 8.28 -4.17
C SER A 68 -0.39 8.00 -4.84
N MET A 69 -1.17 7.15 -4.21
CA MET A 69 -2.49 6.75 -4.68
C MET A 69 -3.54 7.24 -3.67
N ARG A 70 -4.34 8.23 -4.09
CA ARG A 70 -5.53 8.58 -3.31
C ARG A 70 -6.50 7.41 -3.39
N PHE A 71 -6.93 6.93 -2.22
CA PHE A 71 -8.06 6.02 -2.13
C PHE A 71 -9.17 6.71 -1.35
N SER A 72 -10.42 6.46 -1.74
CA SER A 72 -11.56 6.63 -0.85
C SER A 72 -11.83 5.25 -0.24
N LEU A 73 -11.12 4.90 0.83
CA LEU A 73 -11.43 3.72 1.65
C LEU A 73 -12.81 3.95 2.25
N LEU A 74 -13.71 2.96 2.28
CA LEU A 74 -14.93 3.02 3.12
C LEU A 74 -15.29 1.60 3.60
N TYR A 75 -15.35 1.40 4.92
CA TYR A 75 -16.04 0.28 5.57
C TYR A 75 -16.61 0.75 6.91
N ASP A 76 -17.84 0.36 7.21
CA ASP A 76 -18.54 0.59 8.48
C ASP A 76 -19.37 -0.66 8.81
N ALA A 77 -19.25 -1.14 10.06
CA ALA A 77 -19.82 -2.40 10.54
C ALA A 77 -21.30 -2.29 10.97
N THR A 78 -21.87 -1.09 10.95
CA THR A 78 -23.30 -0.82 11.23
C THR A 78 -24.11 -0.58 9.95
N TRP A 79 -23.46 -0.70 8.78
CA TRP A 79 -24.08 -0.53 7.47
C TRP A 79 -24.74 -1.83 6.99
N PRO A 80 -25.92 -1.76 6.36
CA PRO A 80 -26.71 -2.96 6.04
C PRO A 80 -26.07 -3.89 5.01
N ASP A 81 -25.18 -3.42 4.13
CA ASP A 81 -24.48 -4.22 3.11
C ASP A 81 -22.99 -3.85 3.04
N PRO A 82 -22.07 -4.83 2.82
CA PRO A 82 -20.64 -4.57 2.62
C PRO A 82 -20.42 -3.88 1.28
N VAL A 83 -20.08 -2.59 1.30
CA VAL A 83 -19.76 -1.85 0.07
C VAL A 83 -18.27 -1.89 -0.19
N PHE A 84 -17.90 -2.71 -1.17
CA PHE A 84 -16.59 -2.69 -1.81
C PHE A 84 -16.62 -1.63 -2.92
N LEU A 85 -15.85 -0.55 -2.80
CA LEU A 85 -15.48 0.16 -4.03
C LEU A 85 -14.39 -0.68 -4.70
N ARG A 86 -14.82 -1.43 -5.70
CA ARG A 86 -14.02 -2.26 -6.59
C ARG A 86 -12.80 -1.43 -7.03
N ILE A 87 -11.64 -1.67 -6.41
CA ILE A 87 -10.35 -1.11 -6.86
C ILE A 87 -10.01 -1.84 -8.15
N GLN A 88 -10.75 -1.56 -9.22
CA GLN A 88 -10.47 -2.15 -10.52
C GLN A 88 -9.33 -1.37 -11.14
N ARG A 89 -8.24 -2.08 -11.42
CA ARG A 89 -7.12 -1.58 -12.22
C ARG A 89 -6.45 -0.35 -11.61
N TRP A 90 -6.02 -0.44 -10.35
CA TRP A 90 -5.05 0.52 -9.82
C TRP A 90 -3.76 0.40 -10.62
N PRO A 91 -3.38 1.43 -11.40
CA PRO A 91 -2.25 1.34 -12.31
C PRO A 91 -0.97 1.59 -11.52
N TYR A 92 -0.54 0.61 -10.72
CA TYR A 92 0.83 0.58 -10.25
C TYR A 92 1.74 0.51 -11.47
N ARG A 93 2.61 1.50 -11.64
CA ARG A 93 3.61 1.51 -12.70
C ARG A 93 4.90 0.96 -12.13
N PRO A 94 5.40 -0.18 -12.62
CA PRO A 94 6.71 -0.67 -12.18
C PRO A 94 7.79 0.37 -12.44
N LEU A 95 8.76 0.44 -11.53
CA LEU A 95 9.94 1.28 -11.68
C LEU A 95 10.71 0.87 -12.93
N GLU A 96 10.93 1.82 -13.84
CA GLU A 96 11.75 1.60 -15.04
C GLU A 96 13.24 1.80 -14.71
N LEU A 97 14.07 0.84 -15.10
CA LEU A 97 15.51 0.91 -14.96
C LEU A 97 16.17 1.01 -16.33
N ARG A 98 17.37 1.61 -16.37
CA ARG A 98 18.25 1.49 -17.53
C ARG A 98 18.63 0.01 -17.72
N LYS A 99 18.87 -0.40 -18.96
CA LYS A 99 19.42 -1.73 -19.25
C LYS A 99 20.73 -1.94 -18.47
N ASP A 100 20.96 -3.18 -18.04
CA ASP A 100 22.20 -3.67 -17.44
C ASP A 100 22.52 -3.18 -16.01
N VAL A 101 21.54 -2.65 -15.28
CA VAL A 101 21.69 -2.34 -13.85
C VAL A 101 21.69 -3.64 -13.03
N PRO A 102 22.75 -3.94 -12.24
CA PRO A 102 22.87 -5.20 -11.51
C PRO A 102 22.04 -5.19 -10.22
N VAL A 103 20.72 -5.24 -10.36
CA VAL A 103 19.79 -5.33 -9.22
C VAL A 103 19.84 -6.72 -8.62
N VAL A 104 19.96 -6.79 -7.29
CA VAL A 104 20.01 -8.05 -6.53
C VAL A 104 18.71 -8.28 -5.77
N TYR A 105 18.11 -7.23 -5.23
CA TYR A 105 16.80 -7.32 -4.61
C TYR A 105 16.05 -5.99 -4.69
N TRP A 106 14.76 -6.09 -4.39
CA TRP A 106 13.81 -5.00 -4.40
C TRP A 106 13.13 -4.89 -3.04
N THR A 107 12.71 -3.68 -2.69
CA THR A 107 11.77 -3.46 -1.61
C THR A 107 10.57 -2.65 -2.07
N VAL A 108 9.42 -2.94 -1.45
CA VAL A 108 8.20 -2.14 -1.54
C VAL A 108 7.86 -1.71 -0.12
N GLU A 109 7.81 -0.40 0.08
CA GLU A 109 7.29 0.20 1.31
C GLU A 109 5.87 0.71 1.04
N LEU A 110 4.92 0.29 1.89
CA LEU A 110 3.54 0.75 1.89
C LEU A 110 3.29 1.58 3.13
N ARG A 111 2.81 2.81 2.98
CA ARG A 111 2.49 3.70 4.10
C ARG A 111 1.25 4.54 3.83
N LEU A 112 0.55 4.89 4.89
CA LEU A 112 -0.57 5.83 4.82
C LEU A 112 -0.06 7.27 4.82
N ARG A 113 -0.68 8.14 4.02
CA ARG A 113 -0.52 9.60 4.08
C ARG A 113 -1.86 10.23 4.39
N ASP A 114 -1.83 11.27 5.21
CA ASP A 114 -2.99 12.08 5.58
C ASP A 114 -4.12 11.32 6.30
N LEU A 115 -3.83 10.08 6.74
CA LEU A 115 -4.69 9.26 7.61
C LEU A 115 -3.87 8.83 8.82
N ARG A 116 -4.07 9.49 9.95
CA ARG A 116 -3.50 9.08 11.24
C ARG A 116 -4.42 8.04 11.87
N LEU A 117 -3.89 6.86 12.16
CA LEU A 117 -4.62 5.79 12.81
C LEU A 117 -4.59 5.98 14.33
N GLY A 118 -5.74 5.77 14.97
CA GLY A 118 -5.85 5.63 16.42
C GLY A 118 -5.41 4.24 16.90
N PRO A 119 -5.38 4.02 18.23
CA PRO A 119 -4.85 2.79 18.83
C PRO A 119 -5.55 1.50 18.37
N ASP A 120 -6.87 1.56 18.16
CA ASP A 120 -7.69 0.40 17.75
C ASP A 120 -8.03 0.40 16.25
N GLU A 121 -7.46 1.35 15.50
CA GLU A 121 -7.72 1.51 14.08
C GLU A 121 -6.63 0.84 13.24
N TRP A 122 -7.06 0.26 12.14
CA TRP A 122 -6.13 -0.35 11.20
C TRP A 122 -6.64 -0.25 9.77
N VAL A 123 -5.70 -0.29 8.83
CA VAL A 123 -5.97 -0.44 7.40
C VAL A 123 -5.41 -1.78 6.94
N GLU A 124 -6.24 -2.63 6.34
CA GLU A 124 -5.78 -3.83 5.66
C GLU A 124 -5.78 -3.62 4.15
N LEU A 125 -4.70 -4.00 3.49
CA LEU A 125 -4.50 -3.92 2.06
C LEU A 125 -4.39 -5.34 1.52
N ALA A 126 -5.18 -5.66 0.50
CA ALA A 126 -5.09 -6.92 -0.22
C ALA A 126 -4.62 -6.66 -1.66
N PHE A 127 -3.61 -7.40 -2.12
CA PHE A 127 -3.06 -7.29 -3.47
C PHE A 127 -2.56 -8.63 -3.98
N LEU A 128 -2.47 -8.79 -5.30
CA LEU A 128 -1.73 -9.89 -5.90
C LEU A 128 -0.26 -9.49 -6.06
N GLY A 129 0.63 -10.38 -5.66
CA GLY A 129 2.09 -10.25 -5.75
C GLY A 129 2.75 -11.58 -6.13
#